data_AF-A0A9D3SUV8-F1
#
_entry.id   AF-A0A9D3SUV8-F1
#
_cell.length_a   1.000
_cell.length_b   1.000
_cell.length_c   1.000
_cell.angle_alpha   90.00
_cell.angle_beta   90.00
_cell.angle_gamma   90.00
#
_symmetry.space_group_name_H-M   'P 1'
#
loop_
_entity.id
_entity.type
_entity.pdbx_description
1 polymer ?
#
loop_
_entity_poly.entity_id
_entity_poly.type
_entity_poly.pdbx_seq_one_letter_code
_entity_poly.pdbx_strand_id
1 'polypeptide(L)'
;MTLELIENKFWEITKQSNDTDCSRVDGACPLNCDSTEINCYLIDSNGFILVTREKKEVGKFLGELEGAVMSRLMTMGMFKRVTLYDYQAMCKNPHHHASSARPLISPLYGLVSALKWLLSNFLLFLLEFNICGLWHSDHLAEAHKHKKVELMQPCDTEYPSFVYEPSIKETNSFIQCARCQKMFVLQQIPNSNLLMVVVQADCDCSRKYSPITLEPKEVVVLFFLRSVLVLNSAPHNASVKCDRMRSQKIRRRPDSCHAFHPEENAKDCGGASEISLSIALFLASLGTSALVLR
;
A
#
# COMPACT_ATOMS: atom_id res chain seq x y z
N MET A 1 -26.42 6.54 23.54
CA MET A 1 -25.84 7.87 23.80
C MET A 1 -25.39 8.42 22.47
N THR A 2 -25.85 9.61 22.05
CA THR A 2 -25.44 10.22 20.77
C THR A 2 -24.05 10.86 20.92
N LEU A 3 -23.26 10.90 19.84
CA LEU A 3 -21.93 11.52 19.83
C LEU A 3 -21.99 12.99 20.31
N GLU A 4 -23.03 13.72 19.90
CA GLU A 4 -23.28 15.11 20.28
C GLU A 4 -23.45 15.29 21.79
N LEU A 5 -24.09 14.34 22.48
CA LEU A 5 -24.24 14.38 23.94
C LEU A 5 -22.89 14.21 24.66
N ILE A 6 -22.01 13.36 24.13
CA ILE A 6 -20.66 13.16 24.67
C ILE A 6 -19.80 14.41 24.42
N GLU A 7 -19.86 14.95 23.20
CA GLU A 7 -19.14 16.16 22.82
C GLU A 7 -19.54 17.35 23.68
N ASN A 8 -20.85 17.62 23.82
CA ASN A 8 -21.35 18.72 24.66
C ASN A 8 -20.90 18.57 26.11
N LYS A 9 -21.06 17.37 26.70
CA LYS A 9 -20.65 17.11 28.07
C LYS A 9 -19.13 17.21 28.26
N PHE A 10 -18.35 16.79 27.27
CA PHE A 10 -16.89 16.93 27.29
C PHE A 10 -16.47 18.41 27.32
N TRP A 11 -17.06 19.24 26.46
CA TRP A 11 -16.77 20.68 26.43
C TRP A 11 -17.25 21.42 27.68
N GLU A 12 -18.37 21.01 28.29
CA GLU A 12 -18.82 21.57 29.57
C GLU A 12 -17.82 21.27 30.70
N ILE A 13 -17.25 20.07 30.75
CA ILE A 13 -16.30 19.66 31.80
C ILE A 13 -14.92 20.29 31.59
N THR A 14 -14.49 20.43 30.33
CA THR A 14 -13.15 20.91 29.98
C THR A 14 -13.01 22.43 29.90
N LYS A 15 -14.13 23.16 30.00
CA LYS A 15 -14.16 24.62 30.15
C LYS A 15 -14.00 25.00 31.62
N GLN A 16 -12.76 25.16 32.05
CA GLN A 16 -12.46 25.75 33.34
C GLN A 16 -12.54 27.29 33.24
N SER A 17 -13.23 27.95 34.18
CA SER A 17 -13.30 29.40 34.19
C SER A 17 -11.96 30.00 34.66
N ASN A 18 -11.59 31.16 34.12
CA ASN A 18 -10.34 31.84 34.47
C ASN A 18 -10.28 32.30 35.94
N ASP A 19 -11.40 32.26 36.65
CA ASP A 19 -11.58 32.77 38.03
C ASP A 19 -11.43 31.66 39.09
N THR A 20 -11.05 30.44 38.68
CA THR A 20 -10.82 29.35 39.64
C THR A 20 -9.49 29.53 40.35
N ASP A 21 -9.53 29.58 41.69
CA ASP A 21 -8.35 29.57 42.55
C ASP A 21 -7.59 28.24 42.41
N CYS A 22 -6.54 28.23 41.60
CA CYS A 22 -5.68 27.07 41.37
C CYS A 22 -4.56 26.91 42.42
N SER A 23 -4.60 27.66 43.53
CA SER A 23 -3.51 27.72 44.53
C SER A 23 -3.18 26.39 45.22
N ARG A 24 -4.06 25.38 45.13
CA ARG A 24 -3.85 24.04 45.70
C ARG A 24 -3.39 22.97 44.70
N VAL A 25 -3.17 23.31 43.43
CA VAL A 25 -2.79 22.35 42.39
C VAL A 25 -1.36 22.63 41.95
N ASP A 26 -0.46 21.67 42.15
CA ASP A 26 0.90 21.74 41.63
C ASP A 26 0.88 21.56 40.10
N GLY A 27 0.93 22.66 39.34
CA GLY A 27 0.94 22.63 37.88
C GLY A 27 0.57 23.95 37.17
N ALA A 28 0.54 23.93 35.84
CA ALA A 28 0.04 25.03 35.03
C ALA A 28 -1.50 25.04 35.09
N CYS A 29 -2.10 26.13 35.57
CA CYS A 29 -3.54 26.31 35.72
C CYS A 29 -3.85 27.80 35.56
N PRO A 30 -4.99 28.18 34.94
CA PRO A 30 -6.08 27.35 34.43
C PRO A 30 -5.79 26.68 33.07
N LEU A 31 -6.14 25.39 32.92
CA LEU A 31 -6.10 24.69 31.63
C LEU A 31 -7.49 24.72 31.00
N ASN A 32 -7.69 25.62 30.04
CA ASN A 32 -8.96 25.73 29.32
C ASN A 32 -8.83 25.13 27.91
N CYS A 33 -9.55 24.04 27.63
CA CYS A 33 -9.54 23.37 26.34
C CYS A 33 -10.21 24.18 25.22
N ASP A 34 -10.75 25.37 25.50
CA ASP A 34 -11.23 26.34 24.51
C ASP A 34 -10.11 27.28 24.02
N SER A 35 -8.96 27.35 24.71
CA SER A 35 -7.86 28.25 24.35
C SER A 35 -7.00 27.71 23.21
N THR A 36 -6.44 28.58 22.37
CA THR A 36 -5.53 28.16 21.27
C THR A 36 -4.18 27.64 21.75
N GLU A 37 -3.89 27.71 23.04
CA GLU A 37 -2.59 27.32 23.62
C GLU A 37 -2.50 25.82 23.91
N ILE A 38 -3.63 25.15 24.10
CA ILE A 38 -3.71 23.72 24.38
C ILE A 38 -4.73 23.03 23.48
N ASN A 39 -4.40 21.80 23.10
CA ASN A 39 -5.26 20.89 22.35
C ASN A 39 -5.68 19.75 23.26
N CYS A 40 -6.98 19.50 23.35
CA CYS A 40 -7.55 18.45 24.16
C CYS A 40 -8.21 17.40 23.26
N TYR A 41 -7.83 16.15 23.47
CA TYR A 41 -8.29 14.99 22.71
C TYR A 41 -8.92 13.97 23.64
N LEU A 42 -10.08 13.47 23.26
CA LEU A 42 -10.63 12.23 23.82
C LEU A 42 -10.32 11.11 22.85
N ILE A 43 -9.55 10.11 23.28
CA ILE A 43 -9.13 9.00 22.43
C ILE A 43 -9.63 7.66 22.97
N ASP A 44 -9.75 6.68 22.08
CA ASP A 44 -10.01 5.29 22.44
C ASP A 44 -8.72 4.55 22.83
N SER A 45 -8.84 3.32 23.36
CA SER A 45 -7.73 2.42 23.70
C SER A 45 -6.82 2.10 22.50
N ASN A 46 -7.31 2.29 21.28
CA ASN A 46 -6.55 2.07 20.05
C ASN A 46 -5.87 3.35 19.54
N GLY A 47 -6.03 4.48 20.23
CA GLY A 47 -5.40 5.77 19.88
C GLY A 47 -6.11 6.55 18.77
N PHE A 48 -7.39 6.24 18.49
CA PHE A 48 -8.22 7.04 17.58
C PHE A 48 -8.93 8.17 18.32
N ILE A 49 -9.01 9.33 17.69
CA ILE A 49 -9.62 10.53 18.26
C ILE A 49 -11.14 10.48 18.10
N LEU A 50 -11.86 10.61 19.20
CA LEU A 50 -13.32 10.66 19.26
C LEU A 50 -13.85 12.09 19.38
N VAL A 51 -13.21 12.92 20.21
CA VAL A 51 -13.56 14.33 20.42
C VAL A 51 -12.30 15.18 20.39
N THR A 52 -12.36 16.29 19.66
CA THR A 52 -11.32 17.31 19.50
C THR A 52 -11.97 18.61 19.05
N ARG A 53 -11.27 19.74 19.12
CA ARG A 53 -11.77 21.04 18.65
C ARG A 53 -12.09 21.02 17.16
N GLU A 54 -11.21 20.43 16.36
CA GLU A 54 -11.36 20.39 14.90
C GLU A 54 -12.08 19.13 14.43
N LYS A 55 -13.33 19.26 13.97
CA LYS A 55 -14.13 18.11 13.51
C LYS A 55 -13.48 17.27 12.39
N LYS A 56 -12.52 17.83 11.66
CA LYS A 56 -11.76 17.13 10.59
C LYS A 56 -10.74 16.12 11.14
N GLU A 57 -10.38 16.21 12.41
CA GLU A 57 -9.44 15.32 13.08
C GLU A 57 -10.11 14.11 13.72
N VAL A 58 -11.44 14.16 13.90
CA VAL A 58 -12.22 13.04 14.46
C VAL A 58 -12.08 11.81 13.56
N GLY A 59 -11.81 10.66 14.17
CA GLY A 59 -11.56 9.40 13.48
C GLY A 59 -10.13 9.22 12.96
N LYS A 60 -9.27 10.24 13.06
CA LYS A 60 -7.84 10.08 12.76
C LYS A 60 -7.10 9.45 13.92
N PHE A 61 -5.97 8.83 13.60
CA PHE A 61 -5.07 8.27 14.60
C PHE A 61 -4.23 9.39 15.25
N LEU A 62 -4.13 9.38 16.58
CA LEU A 62 -3.38 10.40 17.31
C LEU A 62 -1.92 10.51 16.85
N GLY A 63 -1.27 9.40 16.48
CA GLY A 63 0.11 9.43 16.01
C GLY A 63 0.31 10.09 14.64
N GLU A 64 -0.75 10.27 13.85
CA GLU A 64 -0.70 10.99 12.57
C GLU A 64 -0.63 12.51 12.79
N LEU A 65 -1.35 13.01 13.81
CA LEU A 65 -1.35 14.43 14.19
C LEU A 65 -0.20 14.74 15.17
N GLU A 66 -0.09 13.95 16.24
CA GLU A 66 0.81 14.12 17.37
C GLU A 66 1.81 12.96 17.47
N GLY A 67 2.61 12.77 16.42
CA GLY A 67 3.63 11.70 16.34
C GLY A 67 4.66 11.73 17.47
N ALA A 68 4.98 12.91 17.99
CA ALA A 68 5.89 13.09 19.13
C ALA A 68 5.29 12.52 20.44
N VAL A 69 4.02 12.81 20.70
CA VAL A 69 3.30 12.32 21.89
C VAL A 69 3.16 10.80 21.80
N MET A 70 2.67 10.27 20.69
CA MET A 70 2.52 8.82 20.50
C MET A 70 3.85 8.07 20.64
N SER A 71 4.96 8.62 20.10
CA SER A 71 6.30 8.03 20.27
C SER A 71 6.75 7.97 21.73
N ARG A 72 6.45 9.03 22.49
CA ARG A 72 6.76 9.07 23.93
C ARG A 72 5.90 8.09 24.72
N LEU A 73 4.61 8.00 24.42
CA LEU A 73 3.67 7.05 25.05
C LEU A 73 4.09 5.59 24.82
N MET A 74 4.58 5.26 23.62
CA MET A 74 5.17 3.94 23.34
C MET A 74 6.45 3.70 24.15
N THR A 75 7.32 4.70 24.25
CA THR A 75 8.59 4.60 25.00
C THR A 75 8.33 4.39 26.50
N MET A 76 7.27 5.00 27.03
CA MET A 76 6.81 4.83 28.41
C MET A 76 6.07 3.50 28.66
N GLY A 77 5.78 2.73 27.61
CA GLY A 77 5.10 1.43 27.71
C GLY A 77 3.58 1.51 27.87
N MET A 78 2.95 2.68 27.72
CA MET A 78 1.48 2.78 27.79
C MET A 78 0.79 2.34 26.50
N PHE A 79 1.47 2.48 25.36
CA PHE A 79 0.96 2.00 24.08
C PHE A 79 1.90 0.94 23.52
N LYS A 80 1.32 -0.19 23.13
CA LYS A 80 2.03 -1.29 22.51
C LYS A 80 1.76 -1.30 21.01
N ARG A 81 2.83 -1.31 20.21
CA ARG A 81 2.74 -1.54 18.77
C ARG A 81 2.58 -3.04 18.50
N VAL A 82 1.53 -3.41 17.78
CA VAL A 82 1.26 -4.76 17.28
C VAL A 82 1.24 -4.71 15.76
N THR A 83 2.03 -5.55 15.10
CA THR A 83 2.00 -5.64 13.64
C THR A 83 0.94 -6.64 13.20
N LEU A 84 0.02 -6.20 12.35
CA LEU A 84 -1.02 -7.04 11.75
C LEU A 84 -0.67 -7.33 10.29
N TYR A 85 -0.97 -8.54 9.84
CA TYR A 85 -0.71 -9.02 8.48
C TYR A 85 -2.03 -9.33 7.79
N ASP A 86 -2.26 -8.74 6.62
CA ASP A 86 -3.35 -9.06 5.72
C ASP A 86 -2.79 -9.79 4.48
N TYR A 87 -3.13 -11.08 4.38
CA TYR A 87 -2.73 -11.99 3.30
C TYR A 87 -3.72 -12.00 2.12
N GLN A 88 -4.79 -11.21 2.19
CA GLN A 88 -5.84 -11.13 1.16
C GLN A 88 -5.96 -9.72 0.56
N ALA A 89 -4.99 -8.85 0.82
CA ALA A 89 -4.96 -7.50 0.29
C ALA A 89 -4.76 -7.49 -1.23
N MET A 90 -5.16 -6.40 -1.87
CA MET A 90 -4.92 -6.16 -3.29
C MET A 90 -3.99 -4.95 -3.46
N CYS A 91 -2.81 -5.17 -4.03
CA CYS A 91 -1.82 -4.13 -4.29
C CYS A 91 -1.82 -3.76 -5.75
N LYS A 92 -1.48 -2.50 -6.02
CA LYS A 92 -1.16 -2.05 -7.37
C LYS A 92 0.12 -2.72 -7.80
N ASN A 93 0.13 -3.28 -9.00
CA ASN A 93 1.33 -3.92 -9.51
C ASN A 93 2.42 -2.86 -9.77
N PRO A 94 3.57 -2.89 -9.05
CA PRO A 94 4.66 -1.93 -9.27
C PRO A 94 5.43 -2.25 -10.56
N HIS A 95 5.08 -3.33 -11.28
CA HIS A 95 5.57 -3.56 -12.62
C HIS A 95 5.12 -2.43 -13.54
N HIS A 96 5.94 -1.38 -13.60
CA HIS A 96 6.29 -0.77 -14.87
C HIS A 96 6.52 -1.94 -15.81
N HIS A 97 5.69 -2.05 -16.85
CA HIS A 97 6.05 -2.90 -17.96
C HIS A 97 7.43 -2.40 -18.39
N ALA A 98 8.47 -3.14 -18.02
CA ALA A 98 9.66 -3.17 -18.82
C ALA A 98 9.15 -3.76 -20.13
N SER A 99 8.65 -2.89 -21.01
CA SER A 99 8.41 -3.24 -22.38
C SER A 99 9.74 -3.79 -22.86
N SER A 100 9.84 -5.11 -22.91
CA SER A 100 10.90 -5.88 -23.54
C SER A 100 10.86 -5.71 -25.07
N ALA A 101 10.09 -4.74 -25.55
CA ALA A 101 10.24 -4.15 -26.88
C ALA A 101 11.57 -3.40 -26.94
N ARG A 102 12.56 -4.03 -27.57
CA ARG A 102 13.83 -3.42 -27.93
C ARG A 102 13.57 -2.08 -28.67
N PRO A 103 14.00 -0.91 -28.18
CA PRO A 103 13.73 0.37 -28.86
C PRO A 103 14.65 0.62 -30.08
N LEU A 104 15.47 -0.36 -30.48
CA LEU A 104 16.47 -0.17 -31.53
C LEU A 104 15.93 -0.32 -32.96
N ILE A 105 14.71 -0.84 -33.15
CA ILE A 105 14.09 -1.02 -34.49
C ILE A 105 12.98 0.03 -34.75
N SER A 106 12.65 0.85 -33.75
CA SER A 106 11.64 1.92 -33.87
C SER A 106 11.91 2.94 -34.99
N PRO A 107 13.15 3.37 -35.27
CA PRO A 107 13.40 4.34 -36.35
C PRO A 107 13.19 3.71 -37.73
N LEU A 108 13.61 2.45 -37.92
CA LEU A 108 13.45 1.73 -39.19
C LEU A 108 11.98 1.41 -39.46
N TYR A 109 11.21 1.04 -38.44
CA TYR A 109 9.77 0.84 -38.61
C TYR A 109 9.05 2.17 -38.93
N GLY A 110 9.47 3.28 -38.31
CA GLY A 110 9.00 4.62 -38.67
C GLY A 110 9.30 4.98 -40.13
N LEU A 111 10.52 4.69 -40.61
CA LEU A 111 10.90 4.90 -42.01
C LEU A 111 10.11 4.00 -42.97
N VAL A 112 9.90 2.72 -42.63
CA VAL A 112 9.11 1.79 -43.45
C VAL A 112 7.63 2.20 -43.48
N SER A 113 7.07 2.66 -42.35
CA SER A 113 5.71 3.20 -42.29
C SER A 113 5.59 4.51 -43.07
N ALA A 114 6.58 5.40 -43.01
CA ALA A 114 6.61 6.63 -43.81
C ALA A 114 6.75 6.31 -45.31
N LEU A 115 7.58 5.35 -45.69
CA LEU A 115 7.73 4.89 -47.07
C LEU A 115 6.45 4.23 -47.58
N LYS A 116 5.80 3.40 -46.75
CA LYS A 116 4.52 2.76 -47.08
C LYS A 116 3.41 3.81 -47.20
N TRP A 117 3.39 4.82 -46.33
CA TRP A 117 2.48 5.97 -46.45
C TRP A 117 2.75 6.73 -47.74
N LEU A 118 4.00 7.03 -48.08
CA LEU A 118 4.36 7.75 -49.30
C LEU A 118 3.99 6.96 -50.56
N LEU A 119 4.25 5.64 -50.60
CA LEU A 119 3.81 4.78 -51.70
C LEU A 119 2.29 4.69 -51.79
N SER A 120 1.58 4.63 -50.66
CA SER A 120 0.12 4.60 -50.65
C SER A 120 -0.47 5.90 -51.19
N ASN A 121 0.09 7.05 -50.80
CA ASN A 121 -0.34 8.36 -51.32
C ASN A 121 0.06 8.53 -52.78
N PHE A 122 1.19 7.98 -53.22
CA PHE A 122 1.58 7.99 -54.63
C PHE A 122 0.65 7.11 -55.48
N LEU A 123 0.26 5.93 -54.98
CA LEU A 123 -0.73 5.07 -55.63
C LEU A 123 -2.12 5.72 -55.64
N LEU A 124 -2.56 6.32 -54.53
CA LEU A 124 -3.81 7.08 -54.46
C LEU A 124 -3.75 8.30 -55.38
N PHE A 125 -2.63 9.02 -55.45
CA PHE A 125 -2.43 10.13 -56.37
C PHE A 125 -2.50 9.65 -57.82
N LEU A 126 -1.90 8.51 -58.19
CA LEU A 126 -2.05 7.93 -59.52
C LEU A 126 -3.50 7.49 -59.81
N LEU A 127 -4.24 7.05 -58.78
CA LEU A 127 -5.65 6.67 -58.88
C LEU A 127 -6.57 7.91 -58.98
N GLU A 128 -6.25 9.00 -58.26
CA GLU A 128 -6.97 10.28 -58.23
C GLU A 128 -6.62 11.19 -59.40
N PHE A 129 -5.43 11.07 -60.00
CA PHE A 129 -5.07 11.74 -61.26
C PHE A 129 -5.93 11.24 -62.44
N ASN A 130 -6.77 10.23 -62.20
CA ASN A 130 -7.92 9.89 -63.01
C ASN A 130 -9.12 10.82 -62.70
N ILE A 131 -8.92 12.13 -62.90
CA ILE A 131 -9.85 13.27 -63.11
C ILE A 131 -11.12 13.44 -62.22
N CYS A 132 -11.51 12.51 -61.36
CA CYS A 132 -12.84 12.53 -60.70
C CYS A 132 -12.84 12.59 -59.17
N GLY A 133 -11.69 12.78 -58.51
CA GLY A 133 -11.61 12.84 -57.03
C GLY A 133 -11.70 14.24 -56.40
N LEU A 134 -11.88 15.30 -57.20
CA LEU A 134 -11.80 16.70 -56.75
C LEU A 134 -12.94 17.14 -55.81
N TRP A 135 -13.88 16.27 -55.43
CA TRP A 135 -15.09 16.64 -54.69
C TRP A 135 -15.60 15.54 -53.74
N HIS A 136 -14.83 15.17 -52.71
CA HIS A 136 -15.42 14.87 -51.38
C HIS A 136 -14.36 14.86 -50.27
N SER A 137 -14.33 15.98 -49.56
CA SER A 137 -13.95 16.06 -48.14
C SER A 137 -14.83 15.08 -47.36
N ASP A 138 -14.26 14.16 -46.57
CA ASP A 138 -14.31 14.28 -45.11
C ASP A 138 -13.87 13.05 -44.27
N HIS A 139 -13.45 13.41 -43.06
CA HIS A 139 -13.38 12.64 -41.80
C HIS A 139 -12.16 11.76 -41.50
N LEU A 140 -11.17 12.42 -40.89
CA LEU A 140 -10.06 11.87 -40.14
C LEU A 140 -10.56 11.43 -38.74
N ALA A 141 -10.56 10.11 -38.48
CA ALA A 141 -10.99 9.56 -37.20
C ALA A 141 -9.91 9.70 -36.12
N GLU A 142 -10.26 10.36 -35.02
CA GLU A 142 -9.39 10.53 -33.85
C GLU A 142 -9.58 9.35 -32.88
N ALA A 143 -8.51 8.60 -32.63
CA ALA A 143 -8.54 7.43 -31.75
C ALA A 143 -8.54 7.84 -30.26
N HIS A 144 -9.65 7.60 -29.58
CA HIS A 144 -9.76 7.82 -28.13
C HIS A 144 -8.84 6.85 -27.36
N LYS A 145 -7.90 7.42 -26.61
CA LYS A 145 -6.96 6.69 -25.75
C LYS A 145 -7.70 6.13 -24.53
N HIS A 146 -7.96 4.82 -24.52
CA HIS A 146 -8.57 4.15 -23.37
C HIS A 146 -7.74 4.37 -22.09
N LYS A 147 -8.41 4.85 -21.04
CA LYS A 147 -7.86 5.03 -19.69
C LYS A 147 -7.43 3.66 -19.17
N LYS A 148 -6.11 3.47 -18.96
CA LYS A 148 -5.52 2.23 -18.47
C LYS A 148 -6.06 1.96 -17.06
N VAL A 149 -6.93 0.95 -16.90
CA VAL A 149 -7.31 0.43 -15.58
C VAL A 149 -6.06 -0.16 -14.96
N GLU A 150 -5.65 0.35 -13.80
CA GLU A 150 -4.50 -0.17 -13.06
C GLU A 150 -4.79 -1.61 -12.63
N LEU A 151 -3.95 -2.54 -13.06
CA LEU A 151 -4.11 -3.96 -12.75
C LEU A 151 -3.78 -4.18 -11.27
N MET A 152 -4.79 -4.56 -10.48
CA MET A 152 -4.65 -4.93 -9.07
C MET A 152 -4.29 -6.42 -8.97
N GLN A 153 -3.39 -6.78 -8.06
CA GLN A 153 -2.99 -8.18 -7.82
C GLN A 153 -3.04 -8.51 -6.32
N PRO A 154 -3.30 -9.77 -5.94
CA PRO A 154 -3.24 -10.19 -4.54
C PRO A 154 -1.81 -10.04 -4.00
N CYS A 155 -1.69 -9.48 -2.81
CA CYS A 155 -0.42 -9.22 -2.13
C CYS A 155 -0.56 -9.39 -0.61
N ASP A 156 0.56 -9.57 0.06
CA ASP A 156 0.63 -9.54 1.51
C ASP A 156 0.94 -8.11 1.95
N THR A 157 0.13 -7.57 2.86
CA THR A 157 0.37 -6.25 3.47
C THR A 157 0.54 -6.38 4.97
N GLU A 158 1.38 -5.52 5.54
CA GLU A 158 1.50 -5.33 6.97
C GLU A 158 1.07 -3.92 7.35
N TYR A 159 0.35 -3.79 8.46
CA TYR A 159 -0.02 -2.50 9.01
C TYR A 159 0.18 -2.50 10.53
N PRO A 160 0.70 -1.41 11.10
CA PRO A 160 0.82 -1.28 12.55
C PRO A 160 -0.55 -1.02 13.16
N SER A 161 -0.82 -1.66 14.29
CA SER A 161 -1.94 -1.38 15.19
C SER A 161 -1.39 -1.02 16.57
N PHE A 162 -2.12 -0.22 17.32
CA PHE A 162 -1.72 0.26 18.63
C PHE A 162 -2.78 -0.10 19.65
N VAL A 163 -2.33 -0.62 20.80
CA VAL A 163 -3.20 -1.02 21.90
C VAL A 163 -2.69 -0.38 23.17
N TYR A 164 -3.58 0.27 23.91
CA TYR A 164 -3.32 0.81 25.23
C TYR A 164 -3.16 -0.33 26.25
N GLU A 165 -2.08 -0.28 27.00
CA GLU A 165 -1.79 -1.19 28.10
C GLU A 165 -2.04 -0.45 29.43
N PRO A 166 -2.98 -0.91 30.28
CA PRO A 166 -3.42 -0.18 31.48
C PRO A 166 -2.42 -0.21 32.65
N SER A 167 -1.14 -0.47 32.39
CA SER A 167 -0.09 -0.51 33.41
C SER A 167 0.13 0.85 34.08
N ILE A 168 -0.13 1.94 33.35
CA ILE A 168 0.01 3.31 33.84
C ILE A 168 -1.28 4.07 33.52
N LYS A 169 -1.98 4.55 34.55
CA LYS A 169 -3.28 5.23 34.42
C LYS A 169 -3.16 6.71 34.07
N GLU A 170 -2.07 7.33 34.53
CA GLU A 170 -1.82 8.76 34.42
C GLU A 170 -0.35 9.02 34.12
N THR A 171 -0.09 9.90 33.16
CA THR A 171 1.26 10.34 32.83
C THR A 171 1.27 11.81 32.50
N ASN A 172 2.16 12.54 33.16
CA ASN A 172 2.61 13.86 32.73
C ASN A 172 4.06 13.74 32.27
N SER A 173 4.37 14.26 31.08
CA SER A 173 5.75 14.28 30.62
C SER A 173 5.97 15.45 29.68
N PHE A 174 7.22 15.87 29.65
CA PHE A 174 7.71 16.82 28.68
C PHE A 174 8.47 16.09 27.57
N ILE A 175 8.31 16.57 26.35
CA ILE A 175 8.98 16.06 25.16
C ILE A 175 9.99 17.12 24.74
N GLN A 176 11.28 16.79 24.83
CA GLN A 176 12.31 17.67 24.31
C GLN A 176 12.38 17.54 22.78
N CYS A 177 11.91 18.59 22.12
CA CYS A 177 12.09 18.82 20.70
C CYS A 177 13.38 19.64 20.50
N ALA A 178 13.89 19.72 19.27
CA ALA A 178 15.22 20.30 19.05
C ALA A 178 15.34 21.79 19.46
N ARG A 179 14.22 22.54 19.48
CA ARG A 179 14.18 23.99 19.72
C ARG A 179 13.22 24.42 20.84
N CYS A 180 12.39 23.52 21.35
CA CYS A 180 11.36 23.79 22.34
C CYS A 180 11.00 22.51 23.09
N GLN A 181 10.28 22.66 24.20
CA GLN A 181 9.79 21.56 25.01
C GLN A 181 8.27 21.54 24.91
N LYS A 182 7.70 20.41 24.51
CA LYS A 182 6.25 20.23 24.39
C LYS A 182 5.75 19.42 25.56
N MET A 183 4.82 19.95 26.36
CA MET A 183 4.22 19.18 27.45
C MET A 183 2.98 18.44 27.00
N PHE A 184 2.76 17.26 27.59
CA PHE A 184 1.49 16.56 27.46
C PHE A 184 1.11 15.87 28.76
N VAL A 185 -0.19 15.71 28.95
CA VAL A 185 -0.80 14.96 30.04
C VAL A 185 -1.75 13.95 29.42
N LEU A 186 -1.68 12.71 29.87
CA LEU A 186 -2.62 11.66 29.51
C LEU A 186 -3.19 11.05 30.78
N GLN A 187 -4.52 10.95 30.83
CA GLN A 187 -5.25 10.38 31.95
C GLN A 187 -6.33 9.42 31.45
N GLN A 188 -6.41 8.24 32.04
CA GLN A 188 -7.48 7.29 31.78
C GLN A 188 -8.78 7.73 32.47
N ILE A 189 -9.90 7.67 31.74
CA ILE A 189 -11.22 7.92 32.33
C ILE A 189 -11.64 6.68 33.14
N PRO A 190 -11.97 6.83 34.43
CA PRO A 190 -12.33 5.70 35.27
C PRO A 190 -13.55 4.96 34.73
N ASN A 191 -13.53 3.63 34.84
CA ASN A 191 -14.60 2.73 34.38
C ASN A 191 -14.90 2.83 32.86
N SER A 192 -13.92 3.21 32.06
CA SER A 192 -14.03 3.33 30.61
C SER A 192 -12.74 2.91 29.89
N ASN A 193 -12.84 2.62 28.59
CA ASN A 193 -11.73 2.39 27.67
C ASN A 193 -11.16 3.70 27.09
N LEU A 194 -11.72 4.85 27.48
CA LEU A 194 -11.35 6.16 26.96
C LEU A 194 -10.20 6.79 27.74
N LEU A 195 -9.37 7.53 27.00
CA LEU A 195 -8.24 8.29 27.54
C LEU A 195 -8.42 9.76 27.15
N MET A 196 -8.14 10.67 28.08
CA MET A 196 -8.06 12.10 27.84
C MET A 196 -6.60 12.49 27.67
N VAL A 197 -6.29 13.18 26.57
CA VAL A 197 -4.94 13.68 26.26
C VAL A 197 -5.01 15.19 26.12
N VAL A 198 -4.17 15.89 26.87
CA VAL A 198 -4.00 17.35 26.77
C VAL A 198 -2.58 17.62 26.32
N VAL A 199 -2.44 18.38 25.25
CA VAL A 199 -1.16 18.65 24.59
C VAL A 199 -1.01 20.15 24.40
N GLN A 200 0.17 20.69 24.68
CA GLN A 200 0.47 22.10 24.41
C GLN A 200 0.66 22.36 22.91
N ALA A 201 0.09 23.43 22.37
CA ALA A 201 0.08 23.73 20.94
C ALA A 201 1.20 24.68 20.46
N ASP A 202 2.07 25.14 21.36
CA ASP A 202 3.09 26.17 21.12
C ASP A 202 4.34 25.68 20.36
N CYS A 203 4.58 24.37 20.33
CA CYS A 203 5.81 23.77 19.82
C CYS A 203 5.52 22.71 18.74
N ASP A 204 6.03 22.93 17.52
CA ASP A 204 6.00 21.95 16.43
C ASP A 204 7.21 21.01 16.48
N CYS A 205 6.94 19.73 16.69
CA CYS A 205 7.94 18.67 16.84
C CYS A 205 8.09 17.77 15.60
N SER A 206 7.42 18.10 14.49
CA SER A 206 7.35 17.29 13.27
C SER A 206 8.71 17.01 12.62
N ARG A 207 9.72 17.87 12.85
CA ARG A 207 11.08 17.67 12.31
C ARG A 207 11.85 16.52 12.97
N LYS A 208 11.61 16.26 14.26
CA LYS A 208 12.31 15.22 15.03
C LYS A 208 11.51 13.91 15.04
N TYR A 209 10.18 14.03 15.12
CA TYR A 209 9.28 12.90 15.15
C TYR A 209 8.38 12.97 13.92
N SER A 210 8.56 12.03 12.99
CA SER A 210 7.68 11.90 11.84
C SER A 210 6.29 11.41 12.27
N PRO A 211 5.22 11.80 11.55
CA PRO A 211 3.90 11.22 11.74
C PRO A 211 3.94 9.68 11.68
N ILE A 212 3.21 9.04 12.58
CA ILE A 212 3.05 7.58 12.61
C ILE A 212 1.76 7.25 11.88
N THR A 213 1.88 6.80 10.63
CA THR A 213 0.72 6.41 9.81
C THR A 213 0.32 4.95 10.04
N LEU A 214 -0.98 4.67 9.89
CA LEU A 214 -1.55 3.32 9.90
C LEU A 214 -1.69 2.73 8.49
N GLU A 215 -1.04 3.35 7.50
CA GLU A 215 -1.17 2.93 6.11
C GLU A 215 -0.57 1.54 5.89
N PRO A 216 -1.28 0.66 5.16
CA PRO A 216 -0.78 -0.67 4.85
C PRO A 216 0.43 -0.57 3.94
N LYS A 217 1.48 -1.32 4.30
CA LYS A 217 2.70 -1.44 3.52
C LYS A 217 2.76 -2.82 2.92
N GLU A 218 3.03 -2.89 1.61
CA GLU A 218 3.25 -4.16 0.94
C GLU A 218 4.53 -4.81 1.48
N VAL A 219 4.43 -6.09 1.86
CA VAL A 219 5.58 -6.90 2.28
C VAL A 219 6.32 -7.36 1.01
N VAL A 220 7.05 -6.45 0.38
CA VAL A 220 7.76 -6.75 -0.87
C VAL A 220 9.07 -7.49 -0.56
N VAL A 221 9.13 -8.77 -0.91
CA VAL A 221 10.40 -9.53 -0.95
C VAL A 221 11.13 -9.19 -2.26
N LEU A 222 11.76 -8.02 -2.32
CA LEU A 222 12.59 -7.66 -3.48
C LEU A 222 13.83 -8.57 -3.53
N PHE A 223 13.84 -9.52 -4.48
CA PHE A 223 15.07 -10.17 -4.95
C PHE A 223 15.84 -9.15 -5.79
N PHE A 224 16.65 -8.30 -5.17
CA PHE A 224 17.57 -7.47 -5.94
C PHE A 224 18.69 -8.33 -6.52
N LEU A 225 18.57 -8.65 -7.81
CA LEU A 225 19.76 -8.80 -8.64
C LEU A 225 20.42 -7.41 -8.75
N ARG A 226 21.38 -7.18 -7.85
CA ARG A 226 22.55 -6.33 -8.04
C ARG A 226 22.29 -4.88 -8.45
N SER A 227 22.14 -3.98 -7.46
CA SER A 227 22.94 -2.75 -7.31
C SER A 227 22.35 -1.90 -6.19
N VAL A 228 23.21 -1.55 -5.24
CA VAL A 228 22.91 -0.87 -3.98
C VAL A 228 22.55 0.59 -4.26
N LEU A 229 21.30 0.97 -4.01
CA LEU A 229 20.93 2.30 -3.52
C LEU A 229 19.93 2.11 -2.37
N VAL A 230 20.42 2.37 -1.16
CA VAL A 230 19.71 2.25 0.10
C VAL A 230 18.69 3.39 0.21
N LEU A 231 17.40 3.04 0.13
CA LEU A 231 16.32 3.82 0.70
C LEU A 231 15.51 2.91 1.62
N ASN A 232 15.71 3.09 2.93
CA ASN A 232 14.88 2.72 4.08
C ASN A 232 13.76 1.69 3.84
N SER A 233 14.14 0.50 3.41
CA SER A 233 13.28 -0.67 3.37
C SER A 233 14.00 -1.77 4.14
N ALA A 234 13.31 -2.30 5.14
CA ALA A 234 13.80 -3.30 6.09
C ALA A 234 14.52 -4.47 5.38
N PRO A 235 15.51 -5.10 6.04
CA PRO A 235 16.28 -6.19 5.44
C PRO A 235 15.35 -7.28 4.91
N HIS A 236 15.59 -7.64 3.65
CA HIS A 236 14.91 -8.64 2.85
C HIS A 236 14.53 -9.91 3.64
N ASN A 237 13.25 -10.05 3.95
CA ASN A 237 12.75 -11.09 4.85
C ASN A 237 12.38 -12.39 4.10
N ALA A 238 13.34 -12.98 3.38
CA ALA A 238 13.28 -14.43 3.15
C ALA A 238 13.24 -15.23 4.48
N SER A 239 13.64 -14.58 5.58
CA SER A 239 13.51 -15.06 6.96
C SER A 239 12.08 -15.41 7.33
N VAL A 240 11.07 -14.59 7.04
CA VAL A 240 9.69 -14.82 7.56
C VAL A 240 9.10 -16.13 7.07
N LYS A 241 9.35 -16.52 5.81
CA LYS A 241 8.90 -17.81 5.28
C LYS A 241 9.63 -18.98 5.96
N CYS A 242 10.94 -18.87 6.15
CA CYS A 242 11.76 -19.87 6.84
C CYS A 242 11.43 -19.98 8.34
N ASP A 243 11.23 -18.87 9.01
CA ASP A 243 10.83 -18.78 10.43
C ASP A 243 9.41 -19.33 10.62
N ARG A 244 8.51 -19.12 9.66
CA ARG A 244 7.17 -19.74 9.65
C ARG A 244 7.23 -21.25 9.39
N MET A 245 8.16 -21.73 8.57
CA MET A 245 8.41 -23.16 8.42
C MET A 245 8.99 -23.79 9.68
N ARG A 246 9.75 -23.02 10.49
CA ARG A 246 10.28 -23.44 11.79
C ARG A 246 9.21 -23.44 12.88
N SER A 247 8.27 -22.49 12.84
CA SER A 247 7.12 -22.36 13.75
C SER A 247 5.85 -22.98 13.16
N GLN A 248 5.91 -24.26 12.78
CA GLN A 248 4.75 -24.93 12.19
C GLN A 248 3.56 -24.89 13.16
N LYS A 249 2.44 -24.30 12.70
CA LYS A 249 1.15 -24.47 13.38
C LYS A 249 0.82 -25.95 13.44
N ILE A 250 0.23 -26.40 14.55
CA ILE A 250 -0.23 -27.78 14.70
C ILE A 250 -1.21 -28.09 13.57
N ARG A 251 -0.89 -29.10 12.76
CA ARG A 251 -1.77 -29.63 11.71
C ARG A 251 -2.02 -31.09 12.01
N ARG A 252 -3.28 -31.50 11.98
CA ARG A 252 -3.65 -32.92 12.02
C ARG A 252 -3.53 -33.47 10.60
N ARG A 253 -2.76 -34.54 10.42
CA ARG A 253 -2.74 -35.30 9.16
C ARG A 253 -4.00 -36.17 9.08
N PRO A 254 -4.47 -36.51 7.86
CA PRO A 254 -5.47 -37.56 7.69
C PRO A 254 -5.02 -38.86 8.39
N ASP A 255 -5.98 -39.60 8.94
CA ASP A 255 -5.69 -40.81 9.73
C ASP A 255 -5.21 -41.98 8.84
N SER A 256 -5.62 -42.04 7.57
CA SER A 256 -5.15 -43.03 6.58
C SER A 256 -4.67 -42.37 5.29
N CYS A 257 -3.75 -43.06 4.58
CA CYS A 257 -3.29 -42.71 3.25
C CYS A 257 -3.30 -43.96 2.38
N HIS A 258 -4.15 -43.97 1.34
CA HIS A 258 -4.28 -45.09 0.41
C HIS A 258 -3.60 -44.73 -0.91
N ALA A 259 -2.27 -44.77 -0.90
CA ALA A 259 -1.45 -44.39 -2.06
C ALA A 259 -1.39 -45.45 -3.16
N PHE A 260 -1.81 -46.68 -2.86
CA PHE A 260 -1.74 -47.81 -3.78
C PHE A 260 -3.01 -48.63 -3.71
N HIS A 261 -3.56 -49.00 -4.87
CA HIS A 261 -4.64 -49.97 -4.98
C HIS A 261 -4.13 -51.24 -5.69
N PRO A 262 -4.43 -52.46 -5.20
CA PRO A 262 -3.92 -53.70 -5.80
C PRO A 262 -4.39 -53.96 -7.23
N GLU A 263 -5.52 -53.36 -7.61
CA GLU A 263 -6.05 -53.42 -8.98
C GLU A 263 -5.51 -52.29 -9.89
N GLU A 264 -4.65 -51.42 -9.37
CA GLU A 264 -4.02 -50.35 -10.14
C GLU A 264 -2.95 -50.91 -11.07
N ASN A 265 -3.13 -50.75 -12.39
CA ASN A 265 -2.16 -51.20 -13.38
C ASN A 265 -1.06 -50.14 -13.59
N ALA A 266 0.01 -50.22 -12.80
CA ALA A 266 1.17 -49.33 -12.93
C ALA A 266 2.00 -49.51 -14.23
N LYS A 267 1.60 -50.42 -15.13
CA LYS A 267 2.30 -50.71 -16.40
C LYS A 267 1.77 -49.92 -17.59
N ASP A 268 0.63 -49.25 -17.47
CA ASP A 268 0.14 -48.33 -18.50
C ASP A 268 0.91 -47.00 -18.40
N CYS A 269 2.15 -47.00 -18.90
CA CYS A 269 2.86 -45.76 -19.19
C CYS A 269 2.42 -45.26 -20.57
N GLY A 270 1.95 -44.01 -20.65
CA GLY A 270 1.40 -43.43 -21.88
C GLY A 270 2.28 -43.69 -23.11
N GLY A 271 1.75 -44.43 -24.08
CA GLY A 271 2.39 -44.62 -25.38
C GLY A 271 2.40 -43.30 -26.13
N ALA A 272 3.52 -42.59 -26.11
CA ALA A 272 3.71 -41.44 -26.97
C ALA A 272 3.86 -41.93 -28.42
N SER A 273 3.11 -41.35 -29.34
CA SER A 273 3.36 -41.52 -30.77
C SER A 273 4.62 -40.73 -31.14
N GLU A 274 5.69 -41.41 -31.55
CA GLU A 274 6.82 -40.75 -32.18
C GLU A 274 6.44 -40.27 -33.58
N ILE A 275 6.71 -39.00 -33.89
CA ILE A 275 6.54 -38.46 -35.23
C ILE A 275 7.73 -38.95 -36.06
N SER A 276 7.57 -40.07 -36.78
CA SER A 276 8.59 -40.53 -37.72
C SER A 276 8.51 -39.72 -39.03
N LEU A 277 9.62 -39.14 -39.46
CA LEU A 277 9.72 -38.51 -40.78
C LEU A 277 9.51 -39.57 -41.88
N SER A 278 8.45 -39.40 -42.67
CA SER A 278 8.23 -40.25 -43.86
C SER A 278 9.32 -39.94 -44.90
N ILE A 279 10.22 -40.89 -45.10
CA ILE A 279 11.30 -40.82 -46.11
C ILE A 279 10.71 -40.58 -47.51
N ALA A 280 9.52 -41.11 -47.78
CA ALA A 280 8.83 -40.91 -49.04
C ALA A 280 8.43 -39.44 -49.27
N LEU A 281 7.94 -38.73 -48.25
CA LEU A 281 7.60 -37.30 -48.35
C LEU A 281 8.86 -36.44 -48.49
N PHE A 282 9.95 -36.79 -47.80
CA PHE A 282 11.23 -36.11 -47.94
C PHE A 282 11.78 -36.25 -49.37
N LEU A 283 11.80 -37.47 -49.92
CA LEU A 283 12.25 -37.71 -51.30
C LEU A 283 11.33 -37.06 -52.34
N ALA A 284 10.00 -37.07 -52.12
CA ALA A 284 9.06 -36.38 -53.00
C ALA A 284 9.31 -34.86 -52.99
N SER A 285 9.56 -34.26 -51.83
CA SER A 285 9.88 -32.83 -51.73
C SER A 285 11.17 -32.47 -52.46
N LEU A 286 12.22 -33.28 -52.32
CA LEU A 286 13.48 -33.15 -53.06
C LEU A 286 13.25 -33.28 -54.58
N GLY A 287 12.46 -34.26 -55.01
CA GLY A 287 12.10 -34.44 -56.42
C GLY A 287 11.35 -33.25 -56.99
N THR A 288 10.36 -32.71 -56.27
CA THR A 288 9.63 -31.51 -56.70
C THR A 288 10.52 -30.26 -56.75
N SER A 289 11.43 -30.10 -55.79
CA SER A 289 12.37 -28.97 -55.79
C SER A 289 13.36 -29.04 -56.96
N ALA A 290 13.79 -30.24 -57.37
CA ALA A 290 14.65 -30.44 -58.53
C ALA A 290 13.92 -30.21 -59.87
N LEU A 291 12.61 -30.44 -59.90
CA LEU A 291 11.76 -30.17 -61.08
C LEU A 291 11.39 -28.69 -61.23
N VAL A 292 11.30 -27.94 -60.13
CA VAL A 292 10.99 -26.50 -60.14
C VAL A 292 12.23 -25.63 -60.42
N LEU A 293 13.44 -26.14 -60.17
CA LEU A 293 14.70 -25.44 -60.49
C LEU A 293 15.22 -25.66 -61.92
N ARG A 294 14.43 -26.31 -62.79
CA ARG A 294 14.78 -26.58 -64.19
C ARG A 294 13.82 -25.87 -65.12
#